data_AF-A0A4Y2VQ72-F1
#
_entry.id   AF-A0A4Y2VQ72-F1
#
_cell.length_a   1.000
_cell.length_b   1.000
_cell.length_c   1.000
_cell.angle_alpha   90.00
_cell.angle_beta   90.00
_cell.angle_gamma   90.00
#
_symmetry.space_group_name_H-M   'P 1'
#
loop_
_entity.id
_entity.type
_entity.pdbx_description
1 polymer ?
#
loop_
_entity_poly.entity_id
_entity_poly.type
_entity_poly.pdbx_seq_one_letter_code
_entity_poly.pdbx_strand_id
1 'polypeptide(L)' 'MDLLKEMFPKHLISLRGGISWPPRSPDLLPRDYFLWGFLKSEAYKNRPRTTEELMAAIRQEIAAIPQAMT' A
#
# COMPACT_ATOMS: atom_id res chain seq x y z
N MET A 1 -15.19 -8.37 17.69
CA MET A 1 -13.78 -8.29 17.25
C MET A 1 -13.23 -9.65 16.87
N ASP A 2 -13.70 -10.72 17.49
CA ASP A 2 -13.14 -12.06 17.29
C ASP A 2 -13.43 -12.62 15.89
N LEU A 3 -14.65 -12.40 15.37
CA LEU A 3 -14.99 -12.73 13.96
C LEU A 3 -14.06 -12.02 12.95
N LEU A 4 -13.75 -10.74 13.16
CA LEU A 4 -12.88 -9.98 12.25
C LEU A 4 -11.42 -10.43 12.36
N LYS A 5 -10.96 -10.86 13.54
CA LYS A 5 -9.63 -11.45 13.74
C LYS A 5 -9.52 -12.81 13.06
N GLU A 6 -10.59 -13.60 13.06
CA GLU A 6 -10.68 -14.89 12.38
C GLU A 6 -10.66 -14.73 10.85
N MET A 7 -11.41 -13.77 10.33
CA MET A 7 -11.46 -13.50 8.89
C MET A 7 -10.17 -12.85 8.34
N PHE A 8 -9.50 -12.00 9.14
CA PHE A 8 -8.34 -11.21 8.71
C PHE A 8 -7.20 -11.29 9.74
N PRO A 9 -6.61 -12.49 9.93
CA PRO A 9 -5.54 -12.67 10.90
C PRO A 9 -4.33 -11.80 10.51
N LYS A 10 -3.77 -11.06 11.48
CA LYS A 10 -2.63 -10.11 11.31
C LYS A 10 -2.87 -8.91 10.38
N HIS A 11 -4.02 -8.81 9.73
CA HIS A 11 -4.36 -7.70 8.82
C HIS A 11 -5.41 -6.74 9.40
N LEU A 12 -5.79 -6.93 10.67
CA LEU A 12 -6.77 -6.09 11.35
C LEU A 12 -6.10 -4.91 12.06
N ILE A 13 -6.44 -3.69 11.63
CA ILE A 13 -6.06 -2.44 12.30
C ILE A 13 -7.24 -1.97 13.13
N SER A 14 -7.07 -1.94 14.46
CA SER A 14 -8.12 -1.48 15.37
C SER A 14 -7.50 -0.92 16.64
N LEU A 15 -8.14 0.11 17.21
CA LEU A 15 -7.77 0.70 18.50
C LEU A 15 -7.72 -0.34 19.64
N ARG A 16 -8.54 -1.41 19.54
CA ARG A 16 -8.59 -2.54 20.50
C ARG A 16 -8.11 -3.86 19.87
N GLY A 17 -7.33 -3.76 18.78
CA GLY A 17 -6.71 -4.91 18.11
C GLY A 17 -5.49 -5.44 18.88
N GLY A 18 -4.93 -6.57 18.41
CA GLY A 18 -3.75 -7.17 19.03
C GLY A 18 -2.45 -6.36 18.83
N ILE A 19 -2.46 -5.39 17.91
CA ILE A 19 -1.35 -4.48 17.64
C ILE A 19 -1.83 -3.07 17.99
N SER A 20 -1.15 -2.41 18.93
CA SER A 20 -1.43 -1.02 19.29
C SER A 20 -0.80 -0.09 18.26
N TRP A 21 -1.62 0.50 17.40
CA TRP A 21 -1.18 1.48 16.41
C TRP A 21 -1.36 2.90 16.97
N PRO A 22 -0.35 3.79 16.89
CA PRO A 22 -0.50 5.16 17.33
C PRO A 22 -1.52 5.91 16.47
N PRO A 23 -2.28 6.87 17.05
CA PRO A 23 -3.24 7.68 16.29
C PRO A 23 -2.53 8.42 15.14
N ARG A 24 -3.13 8.38 13.94
CA ARG A 24 -2.60 8.99 12.71
C ARG A 24 -1.23 8.43 12.27
N SER A 25 -1.11 7.10 12.22
CA SER A 25 0.09 6.44 11.68
C SER A 25 -0.10 5.73 10.32
N PRO A 26 -0.64 6.39 9.25
CA PRO A 26 -0.54 5.82 7.90
C PRO A 26 0.91 5.50 7.55
N ASP A 27 1.85 6.35 7.99
CA ASP A 27 3.28 6.26 7.67
C ASP A 27 3.99 5.02 8.26
N LEU A 28 3.35 4.26 9.16
CA LEU A 28 3.93 3.05 9.73
C LEU A 28 3.64 1.79 8.92
N LEU A 29 2.82 1.89 7.87
CA LEU A 29 2.60 0.79 6.95
C LEU A 29 3.64 0.87 5.82
N PRO A 30 4.44 -0.19 5.57
CA PRO A 30 5.36 -0.23 4.44
C PRO A 30 4.67 0.08 3.10
N ARG A 31 3.38 -0.24 2.99
CA ARG A 31 2.55 0.08 1.83
C ARG A 31 2.34 1.59 1.64
N ASP A 32 2.11 2.31 2.71
CA ASP A 32 1.80 3.74 2.63
C ASP A 32 3.10 4.57 2.61
N TYR A 33 4.14 4.15 3.35
CA TYR A 33 5.46 4.80 3.34
C TYR A 33 6.25 4.54 2.05
N PHE A 34 6.40 3.27 1.65
CA PHE A 34 7.26 2.90 0.53
C PHE A 34 6.48 2.77 -0.77
N LEU A 35 5.46 1.90 -0.83
CA LEU A 35 4.81 1.56 -2.10
C LEU A 35 4.16 2.78 -2.76
N TRP A 36 3.40 3.59 -2.01
CA TRP A 36 2.73 4.75 -2.61
C TRP A 36 3.70 5.84 -3.08
N GLY A 37 4.75 6.13 -2.29
CA GLY A 37 5.80 7.07 -2.68
C GLY A 37 6.55 6.63 -3.93
N PHE A 38 6.95 5.35 -3.97
CA PHE A 38 7.63 4.73 -5.10
C PHE A 38 6.78 4.71 -6.37
N LEU A 39 5.54 4.23 -6.28
CA LEU A 39 4.65 4.17 -7.44
C LEU A 39 4.35 5.56 -7.99
N LYS A 40 4.20 6.56 -7.13
CA LYS A 40 4.02 7.94 -7.57
C LYS A 40 5.25 8.46 -8.29
N SER A 41 6.46 8.18 -7.82
CA SER A 41 7.68 8.63 -8.51
C SER A 41 7.84 7.95 -9.87
N GLU A 42 7.59 6.64 -9.96
CA GLU A 42 7.79 5.87 -11.19
C GLU A 42 6.69 6.10 -12.22
N ALA A 43 5.41 5.98 -11.84
CA ALA A 43 4.29 6.14 -12.77
C ALA A 43 4.23 7.54 -13.40
N TYR A 44 4.70 8.57 -12.70
CA TYR A 44 4.73 9.95 -13.23
C TYR A 44 5.98 10.29 -14.05
N LYS A 45 7.01 9.43 -14.14
CA LYS A 45 8.17 9.68 -15.02
C LYS A 45 7.74 9.89 -16.47
N ASN A 46 6.78 9.09 -16.92
CA ASN A 46 6.25 9.14 -18.28
C ASN A 46 5.18 10.21 -18.50
N ARG A 47 4.84 10.99 -17.45
CA ARG A 47 3.82 12.07 -17.48
C ARG A 47 2.52 11.65 -18.18
N PRO A 48 1.82 10.64 -17.66
CA PRO A 48 0.56 10.19 -18.25
C PRO A 48 -0.43 11.36 -18.33
N ARG A 49 -1.10 11.48 -19.48
CA ARG A 49 -2.08 12.55 -19.75
C ARG A 49 -3.51 12.08 -19.56
N THR A 50 -3.73 10.77 -19.54
CA THR A 50 -5.03 10.16 -19.32
C THR A 50 -5.01 9.25 -18.10
N THR A 51 -6.21 8.98 -17.58
CA THR A 51 -6.39 8.05 -16.46
C THR A 51 -6.01 6.63 -16.87
N GLU A 52 -6.27 6.23 -18.12
CA GLU A 52 -5.92 4.90 -18.64
C GLU A 52 -4.40 4.69 -18.67
N GLU A 53 -3.65 5.69 -19.14
CA GLU A 53 -2.18 5.67 -19.16
C GLU A 53 -1.61 5.57 -17.74
N LEU A 54 -2.15 6.35 -16.80
CA LEU A 54 -1.73 6.29 -15.39
C LEU A 54 -2.03 4.92 -14.77
N MET A 55 -3.21 4.36 -15.02
CA MET A 55 -3.58 3.03 -14.54
C MET A 55 -2.68 1.94 -15.13
N ALA A 56 -2.34 2.03 -16.42
CA ALA A 56 -1.43 1.09 -17.07
C ALA A 56 -0.03 1.19 -16.47
N ALA A 57 0.50 2.41 -16.29
CA ALA A 57 1.80 2.64 -15.68
C ALA A 57 1.87 2.07 -14.26
N ILE A 58 0.88 2.35 -13.40
CA ILE A 58 0.83 1.80 -12.03
C ILE A 58 0.85 0.27 -12.05
N ARG A 59 0.08 -0.37 -12.93
CA ARG A 59 0.06 -1.85 -13.03
C ARG A 59 1.40 -2.42 -13.48
N GLN A 60 2.07 -1.77 -14.43
CA GLN A 60 3.39 -2.16 -14.91
C GLN A 60 4.44 -2.03 -13.81
N GLU A 61 4.48 -0.89 -13.11
CA GLU A 61 5.42 -0.67 -12.02
C GLU A 61 5.20 -1.65 -10.86
N ILE A 62 3.94 -1.94 -10.48
CA ILE A 62 3.65 -2.96 -9.47
C ILE A 62 4.16 -4.34 -9.89
N ALA A 63 3.97 -4.73 -11.15
CA ALA A 63 4.46 -6.01 -11.66
C ALA A 63 5.99 -6.08 -11.76
N ALA A 64 6.66 -4.93 -11.86
CA ALA A 64 8.11 -4.83 -11.92
C ALA A 64 8.79 -4.82 -10.53
N ILE A 65 8.05 -4.58 -9.44
CA ILE A 65 8.61 -4.59 -8.08
C ILE A 65 9.10 -6.00 -7.73
N PRO A 66 10.41 -6.20 -7.47
CA PRO A 66 10.93 -7.48 -7.05
C PRO A 66 10.34 -7.91 -5.70
N GLN A 67 10.04 -9.21 -5.55
CA GLN A 67 9.50 -9.76 -4.31
C GLN A 67 10.40 -9.51 -3.09
N ALA A 68 11.71 -9.31 -3.31
CA ALA A 68 12.70 -8.98 -2.28
C ALA A 68 12.54 -7.55 -1.69
N MET A 69 11.75 -6.68 -2.32
CA MET A 69 11.47 -5.31 -1.86
C MET A 69 10.14 -5.20 -1.10
N THR A 70 9.47 -6.32 -0.82
CA THR A 70 8.14 -6.39 -0.19
C THR A 70 8.18 -7.27 1.06
#